data_AF-A0A852X0X8-F1
#
_entry.id   AF-A0A852X0X8-F1
#
_cell.length_a   1.000
_cell.length_b   1.000
_cell.length_c   1.000
_cell.angle_alpha   90.00
_cell.angle_beta   90.00
_cell.angle_gamma   90.00
#
_symmetry.space_group_name_H-M   'P 1'
#
loop_
_entity.id
_entity.type
_entity.pdbx_description
1 polymer ?
#
loop_
_entity_poly.entity_id
_entity_poly.type
_entity_poly.pdbx_seq_one_letter_code
_entity_poly.pdbx_strand_id
1 'polypeptide(L)'
;MRPALRAAALTLLLTVVACSSSPGALGRAESTGILTVGAVDSPPAVVPGEGGEVTGGLADAITGYAESIGAEPTWQVGEPDALAAAAERGEIDVVIGIPADQVPDGMTVAAERDGASALVTDDEEALRDSMAEHLGG
;
A
#
# COMPACT_ATOMS: atom_id res chain seq x y z
N MET A 1 29.15 -24.22 -52.21
CA MET A 1 30.20 -24.12 -51.17
C MET A 1 30.68 -22.66 -51.19
N ARG A 2 30.49 -21.75 -50.25
CA ARG A 2 30.08 -21.68 -48.83
C ARG A 2 29.22 -20.40 -48.64
N PRO A 3 28.34 -20.33 -47.62
CA PRO A 3 27.23 -19.37 -47.53
C PRO A 3 27.58 -17.98 -46.93
N ALA A 4 26.88 -16.99 -47.48
CA ALA A 4 26.51 -15.64 -47.02
C ALA A 4 27.05 -15.08 -45.69
N LEU A 5 27.73 -13.92 -45.82
CA LEU A 5 27.91 -12.91 -44.78
C LEU A 5 26.55 -12.45 -44.23
N ARG A 6 26.27 -12.70 -42.95
CA ARG A 6 25.25 -11.98 -42.18
C ARG A 6 25.79 -11.76 -40.77
N ALA A 7 26.58 -10.71 -40.60
CA ALA A 7 26.93 -10.19 -39.28
C ALA A 7 25.94 -9.07 -38.93
N ALA A 8 24.72 -9.45 -38.57
CA ALA A 8 23.80 -8.57 -37.87
C ALA A 8 24.22 -8.58 -36.39
N ALA A 9 25.13 -7.67 -36.03
CA ALA A 9 25.48 -7.42 -34.64
C ALA A 9 24.26 -6.78 -33.97
N LEU A 10 23.47 -7.62 -33.30
CA LEU A 10 22.29 -7.23 -32.55
C LEU A 10 22.75 -6.49 -31.30
N THR A 11 22.63 -5.17 -31.34
CA THR A 11 22.84 -4.23 -30.25
C THR A 11 21.84 -4.51 -29.12
N LEU A 12 22.18 -5.41 -28.19
CA LEU A 12 21.40 -5.60 -26.96
C LEU A 12 22.03 -4.76 -25.84
N LEU A 13 21.82 -3.44 -25.93
CA LEU A 13 22.12 -2.50 -24.85
C LEU A 13 20.90 -2.45 -23.92
N LEU A 14 20.81 -3.40 -22.98
CA LEU A 14 19.82 -3.40 -21.90
C LEU A 14 20.22 -2.33 -20.87
N THR A 15 19.91 -1.06 -21.17
CA THR A 15 20.01 0.02 -20.19
C THR A 15 18.76 0.00 -19.33
N VAL A 16 18.77 -0.82 -18.28
CA VAL A 16 17.86 -0.60 -17.15
C VAL A 16 18.43 0.60 -16.39
N VAL A 17 17.97 1.79 -16.76
CA VAL A 17 18.04 2.95 -15.87
C VAL A 17 17.02 2.67 -14.77
N ALA A 18 17.43 1.93 -13.76
CA ALA A 18 16.77 1.97 -12.47
C ALA A 18 17.05 3.35 -11.91
N CYS A 19 16.21 4.33 -12.27
CA CYS A 19 16.15 5.59 -11.55
C CYS A 19 15.88 5.18 -10.10
N SER A 20 16.88 5.34 -9.23
CA SER A 20 16.76 5.07 -7.80
C SER A 20 15.89 6.15 -7.16
N SER A 21 14.62 6.20 -7.54
CA SER A 21 13.60 6.70 -6.66
C SER A 21 13.59 5.74 -5.48
N SER A 22 13.65 6.26 -4.26
CA SER A 22 13.41 5.42 -3.08
C SER A 22 12.17 4.56 -3.33
N PRO A 23 12.19 3.26 -2.97
CA PRO A 23 11.00 2.44 -3.12
C PRO A 23 9.86 3.14 -2.38
N GLY A 24 8.73 3.34 -3.07
CA GLY A 24 7.49 3.81 -2.46
C GLY A 24 7.04 2.89 -1.34
N ALA A 25 5.93 3.20 -0.69
CA ALA A 25 5.40 2.44 0.44
C ALA A 25 5.32 0.93 0.18
N LEU A 26 4.85 0.50 -1.00
CA LEU A 26 4.82 -0.93 -1.37
C LEU A 26 6.21 -1.58 -1.36
N GLY A 27 7.17 -1.01 -2.11
CA GLY A 27 8.52 -1.59 -2.17
C GLY A 27 9.26 -1.52 -0.83
N ARG A 28 8.93 -0.53 0.02
CA ARG A 28 9.41 -0.45 1.39
C ARG A 28 8.81 -1.58 2.24
N ALA A 29 7.51 -1.83 2.14
CA ALA A 29 6.85 -2.90 2.88
C ALA A 29 7.41 -4.28 2.47
N GLU A 30 7.56 -4.55 1.18
CA GLU A 30 8.15 -5.80 0.66
C GLU A 30 9.60 -6.01 1.13
N SER A 31 10.40 -4.93 1.20
CA SER A 31 11.82 -5.03 1.56
C SER A 31 12.06 -5.08 3.07
N THR A 32 11.21 -4.43 3.86
CA THR A 32 11.34 -4.39 5.33
C THR A 32 10.53 -5.48 6.02
N GLY A 33 9.52 -6.03 5.35
CA GLY A 33 8.53 -6.93 5.92
C GLY A 33 7.54 -6.23 6.84
N ILE A 34 7.40 -4.90 6.76
CA ILE A 34 6.51 -4.12 7.63
C ILE A 34 5.63 -3.19 6.80
N LEU A 35 4.31 -3.28 6.99
CA LEU A 35 3.36 -2.31 6.47
C LEU A 35 2.87 -1.43 7.63
N THR A 36 3.12 -0.12 7.60
CA THR A 36 2.71 0.78 8.69
C THR A 36 1.28 1.26 8.44
N VAL A 37 0.36 0.96 9.35
CA VAL A 37 -1.07 1.19 9.14
C VAL A 37 -1.65 2.09 10.23
N GLY A 38 -2.24 3.21 9.81
CA GLY A 38 -3.07 4.07 10.65
C GLY A 38 -4.48 3.51 10.77
N ALA A 39 -5.01 3.40 11.99
CA ALA A 39 -6.34 2.88 12.25
C ALA A 39 -7.21 3.92 12.98
N VAL A 40 -8.34 4.26 12.36
CA VAL A 40 -9.44 5.03 12.98
C VAL A 40 -10.51 4.05 13.46
N ASP A 41 -10.98 4.22 14.70
CA ASP A 41 -12.06 3.39 15.25
C ASP A 41 -13.35 3.53 14.41
N SER A 42 -13.77 2.44 13.78
CA SER A 42 -14.89 2.41 12.84
C SER A 42 -15.56 1.02 12.82
N PRO A 43 -16.33 0.68 13.87
CA PRO A 43 -16.94 -0.64 13.96
C PRO A 43 -18.04 -0.84 12.90
N PRO A 44 -18.17 -2.04 12.30
CA PRO A 44 -17.41 -3.27 12.58
C PRO A 44 -16.14 -3.43 11.73
N ALA A 45 -15.83 -2.47 10.85
CA ALA A 45 -14.75 -2.58 9.87
C ALA A 45 -13.36 -2.54 10.54
N VAL A 46 -13.20 -1.66 11.54
CA VAL A 46 -11.97 -1.42 12.29
C VAL A 46 -12.30 -1.27 13.77
N VAL A 47 -11.77 -2.14 14.60
CA VAL A 47 -11.99 -2.19 16.05
C VAL A 47 -10.64 -2.33 16.75
N PRO A 48 -10.10 -1.22 17.29
CA PRO A 48 -8.88 -1.26 18.10
C PRO A 48 -9.09 -2.06 19.40
N GLY A 49 -8.18 -2.97 19.70
CA GLY A 49 -8.17 -3.79 20.92
C GLY A 49 -7.16 -3.31 21.96
N GLU A 50 -7.13 -3.99 23.10
CA GLU A 50 -6.15 -3.72 24.15
C GLU A 50 -4.78 -4.31 23.76
N GLY A 51 -3.72 -3.50 23.87
CA GLY A 51 -2.36 -3.98 23.53
C GLY A 51 -1.92 -3.74 22.09
N GLY A 52 -2.66 -2.93 21.31
CA GLY A 52 -2.24 -2.47 19.98
C GLY A 52 -2.66 -3.37 18.83
N GLU A 53 -3.47 -4.38 19.11
CA GLU A 53 -4.18 -5.16 18.08
C GLU A 53 -5.31 -4.35 17.45
N VAL A 54 -5.57 -4.56 16.17
CA VAL A 54 -6.70 -3.96 15.45
C VAL A 54 -7.41 -5.09 14.71
N THR A 55 -8.72 -5.18 14.91
CA THR A 55 -9.56 -6.26 14.38
C THR A 55 -10.69 -5.68 13.52
N GLY A 56 -11.47 -6.54 12.84
CA GLY A 56 -12.61 -6.13 12.05
C GLY A 56 -12.43 -6.43 10.57
N GLY A 57 -13.52 -6.39 9.79
CA GLY A 57 -13.53 -6.89 8.42
C GLY A 57 -12.51 -6.22 7.49
N LEU A 58 -12.24 -4.92 7.67
CA LEU A 58 -11.24 -4.20 6.91
C LEU A 58 -9.83 -4.44 7.46
N ALA A 59 -9.66 -4.46 8.78
CA ALA A 59 -8.36 -4.75 9.41
C ALA A 59 -7.84 -6.16 9.06
N ASP A 60 -8.73 -7.16 9.07
CA ASP A 60 -8.43 -8.54 8.68
C ASP A 60 -8.01 -8.61 7.20
N ALA A 61 -8.68 -7.83 6.34
CA ALA A 61 -8.36 -7.77 4.92
C ALA A 61 -7.00 -7.10 4.66
N ILE A 62 -6.66 -6.03 5.39
CA ILE A 62 -5.32 -5.43 5.35
C ILE A 62 -4.26 -6.37 5.87
N THR A 63 -4.56 -7.13 6.93
CA THR A 63 -3.63 -8.16 7.45
C THR A 63 -3.33 -9.21 6.39
N GLY A 64 -4.37 -9.77 5.74
CA GLY A 64 -4.18 -10.72 4.65
C GLY A 64 -3.43 -10.14 3.44
N TYR A 65 -3.67 -8.87 3.11
CA TYR A 65 -2.90 -8.17 2.08
C TYR A 65 -1.43 -8.04 2.46
N ALA A 66 -1.12 -7.58 3.67
CA ALA A 66 0.26 -7.44 4.15
C ALA A 66 0.99 -8.79 4.09
N GLU A 67 0.36 -9.86 4.55
CA GLU A 67 0.92 -11.22 4.47
C GLU A 67 1.21 -11.64 3.03
N SER A 68 0.34 -11.27 2.08
CA SER A 68 0.50 -11.62 0.65
C SER A 68 1.74 -10.99 0.01
N ILE A 69 2.17 -9.82 0.51
CA ILE A 69 3.39 -9.13 0.07
C ILE A 69 4.60 -9.45 0.98
N GLY A 70 4.45 -10.41 1.91
CA GLY A 70 5.52 -10.82 2.82
C GLY A 70 5.80 -9.84 3.95
N ALA A 71 4.81 -9.02 4.32
CA ALA A 71 4.89 -8.04 5.39
C ALA A 71 3.92 -8.35 6.54
N GLU A 72 4.16 -7.74 7.70
CA GLU A 72 3.24 -7.72 8.84
C GLU A 72 2.75 -6.28 9.09
N PRO A 73 1.47 -6.08 9.42
CA PRO A 73 0.97 -4.75 9.74
C PRO A 73 1.48 -4.30 11.12
N THR A 74 1.99 -3.07 11.18
CA THR A 74 2.24 -2.35 12.43
C THR A 74 1.20 -1.25 12.58
N TRP A 75 0.39 -1.34 13.62
CA TRP A 75 -0.77 -0.48 13.82
C TRP A 75 -0.45 0.78 14.61
N GLN A 76 -0.99 1.91 14.15
CA GLN A 76 -1.06 3.17 14.90
C GLN A 76 -2.51 3.64 14.96
N VAL A 77 -3.09 3.65 16.15
CA VAL A 77 -4.46 4.15 16.36
C VAL A 77 -4.41 5.66 16.57
N GLY A 78 -5.29 6.41 15.91
CA GLY A 78 -5.32 7.86 16.04
C GLY A 78 -6.49 8.53 15.33
N GLU A 79 -6.52 9.86 15.43
CA GLU A 79 -7.51 10.69 14.76
C GLU A 79 -7.21 10.79 13.25
N PRO A 80 -8.24 10.86 12.38
CA PRO A 80 -8.10 10.90 10.93
C PRO A 80 -7.06 11.91 10.42
N ASP A 81 -7.15 13.17 10.86
CA ASP A 81 -6.26 14.25 10.41
C ASP A 81 -4.80 14.01 10.82
N ALA A 82 -4.58 13.44 12.00
CA ALA A 82 -3.24 13.15 12.49
C ALA A 82 -2.58 12.01 11.70
N LEU A 83 -3.36 10.96 11.41
CA LEU A 83 -2.91 9.83 10.59
C LEU A 83 -2.69 10.27 9.13
N ALA A 84 -3.54 11.14 8.60
CA ALA A 84 -3.37 11.66 7.25
C ALA A 84 -2.08 12.48 7.11
N ALA A 85 -1.82 13.39 8.05
CA ALA A 85 -0.57 14.14 8.08
C ALA A 85 0.67 13.25 8.30
N ALA A 86 0.53 12.11 8.98
CA ALA A 86 1.62 11.13 9.11
C ALA A 86 1.87 10.36 7.81
N ALA A 87 0.81 10.02 7.08
CA ALA A 87 0.93 9.40 5.76
C ALA A 87 1.61 10.31 4.74
N GLU A 88 1.28 11.61 4.71
CA GLU A 88 1.97 12.60 3.87
C GLU A 88 3.48 12.68 4.16
N ARG A 89 3.89 12.45 5.41
CA ARG A 89 5.30 12.39 5.80
C ARG A 89 5.96 11.03 5.50
N GLY A 90 5.20 10.06 5.00
CA GLY A 90 5.65 8.69 4.75
C GLY A 90 5.92 7.90 6.05
N GLU A 91 5.30 8.30 7.15
CA GLU A 91 5.33 7.61 8.46
C GLU A 91 4.25 6.54 8.55
N ILE A 92 3.17 6.68 7.77
CA ILE A 92 2.08 5.71 7.61
C ILE A 92 1.95 5.39 6.12
N ASP A 93 1.83 4.10 5.79
CA ASP A 93 1.69 3.64 4.41
C ASP A 93 0.21 3.57 4.00
N VAL A 94 -0.67 3.17 4.93
CA VAL A 94 -2.12 3.01 4.71
C VAL A 94 -2.90 3.57 5.89
N VAL A 95 -3.98 4.32 5.64
CA VAL A 95 -4.93 4.74 6.69
C VAL A 95 -6.26 4.02 6.49
N ILE A 96 -6.79 3.36 7.52
CA ILE A 96 -8.07 2.66 7.48
C ILE A 96 -9.09 3.21 8.47
N GLY A 97 -10.38 3.00 8.16
CA GLY A 97 -11.49 3.32 9.06
C GLY A 97 -12.24 4.60 8.70
N ILE A 98 -11.77 5.35 7.70
CA ILE A 98 -12.40 6.60 7.24
C ILE A 98 -13.43 6.29 6.15
N PRO A 99 -14.67 6.80 6.22
CA PRO A 99 -15.65 6.66 5.16
C PRO A 99 -15.21 7.32 3.83
N ALA A 100 -15.62 6.77 2.69
CA ALA A 100 -15.24 7.27 1.37
C ALA A 100 -15.72 8.71 1.06
N ASP A 101 -16.73 9.20 1.76
CA ASP A 101 -17.23 10.58 1.64
C ASP A 101 -16.48 11.59 2.54
N GLN A 102 -15.50 11.12 3.32
CA GLN A 102 -14.70 11.91 4.27
C GLN A 102 -13.19 11.74 4.02
N VAL A 103 -12.80 11.40 2.80
CA VAL A 103 -11.40 11.25 2.39
C VAL A 103 -10.67 12.61 2.57
N PRO A 104 -9.57 12.66 3.33
CA PRO A 104 -8.75 13.88 3.46
C PRO A 104 -8.12 14.30 2.14
N ASP A 105 -7.74 15.58 2.02
CA ASP A 105 -6.97 16.06 0.87
C ASP A 105 -5.63 15.31 0.76
N GLY A 106 -5.19 14.99 -0.46
CA GLY A 106 -3.93 14.27 -0.71
C GLY A 106 -4.01 12.76 -0.50
N MET A 107 -5.21 12.23 -0.20
CA MET A 107 -5.48 10.81 -0.04
C MET A 107 -6.42 10.29 -1.12
N THR A 108 -6.28 9.00 -1.43
CA THR A 108 -7.13 8.28 -2.38
C THR A 108 -7.58 6.94 -1.83
N VAL A 109 -8.76 6.49 -2.24
CA VAL A 109 -9.33 5.21 -1.82
C VAL A 109 -8.67 4.08 -2.61
N ALA A 110 -8.08 3.12 -1.89
CA ALA A 110 -7.55 1.88 -2.46
C ALA A 110 -8.58 0.74 -2.42
N ALA A 111 -9.35 0.66 -1.33
CA ALA A 111 -10.39 -0.34 -1.15
C ALA A 111 -11.45 0.15 -0.15
N GLU A 112 -12.63 -0.46 -0.18
CA GLU A 112 -13.72 -0.20 0.76
C GLU A 112 -14.28 -1.50 1.31
N ARG A 113 -14.64 -1.52 2.60
CA ARG A 113 -15.33 -2.63 3.24
C ARG A 113 -16.15 -2.14 4.42
N ASP A 114 -17.36 -2.66 4.55
CA ASP A 114 -18.26 -2.38 5.69
C ASP A 114 -18.47 -0.89 6.00
N GLY A 115 -18.45 -0.03 4.96
CA GLY A 115 -18.66 1.42 5.08
C GLY A 115 -17.42 2.23 5.48
N ALA A 116 -16.26 1.58 5.62
CA ALA A 116 -14.97 2.22 5.81
C ALA A 116 -14.03 1.96 4.62
N SER A 117 -13.09 2.87 4.44
CA SER A 117 -12.11 2.83 3.34
C SER A 117 -10.71 2.56 3.87
N ALA A 118 -9.90 1.92 3.02
CA ALA A 118 -8.45 1.94 3.11
C ALA A 118 -7.93 3.00 2.14
N LEU A 119 -7.18 3.95 2.68
CA LEU A 119 -6.65 5.11 2.00
C LEU A 119 -5.14 5.03 1.92
N VAL A 120 -4.59 5.54 0.81
CA VAL A 120 -3.16 5.80 0.63
C VAL A 120 -2.98 7.21 0.11
N THR A 121 -1.78 7.76 0.19
CA THR A 121 -1.49 9.07 -0.39
C THR A 121 -1.57 9.02 -1.92
N ASP A 122 -1.89 10.16 -2.56
CA ASP A 122 -2.07 10.25 -4.01
C ASP A 122 -0.83 9.80 -4.82
N ASP A 123 0.36 9.95 -4.24
CA ASP A 123 1.63 9.60 -4.88
C ASP A 123 1.96 8.09 -4.79
N GLU A 124 1.21 7.30 -4.01
CA GLU A 124 1.46 5.87 -3.76
C GLU A 124 0.62 4.96 -4.68
N GLU A 125 0.62 5.26 -5.98
CA GLU A 125 -0.17 4.54 -7.00
C GLU A 125 0.09 3.02 -7.01
N ALA A 126 1.34 2.60 -6.86
CA ALA A 126 1.71 1.18 -6.88
C ALA A 126 1.11 0.40 -5.70
N LEU A 127 1.13 1.00 -4.50
CA LEU A 127 0.50 0.41 -3.32
C LEU A 127 -1.02 0.34 -3.49
N ARG A 128 -1.62 1.45 -3.94
CA ARG A 128 -3.06 1.52 -4.22
C ARG A 128 -3.53 0.42 -5.16
N ASP A 129 -2.86 0.29 -6.31
CA ASP A 129 -3.26 -0.64 -7.36
C ASP A 129 -3.08 -2.10 -6.91
N SER A 130 -1.98 -2.38 -6.19
CA SER A 130 -1.74 -3.70 -5.58
C SER A 130 -2.82 -4.07 -4.56
N MET A 131 -3.22 -3.13 -3.69
CA MET A 131 -4.32 -3.33 -2.75
C MET A 131 -5.66 -3.52 -3.46
N ALA A 132 -5.97 -2.70 -4.46
CA ALA A 132 -7.21 -2.78 -5.21
C ALA A 132 -7.35 -4.12 -5.95
N GLU A 133 -6.26 -4.64 -6.52
CA GLU A 133 -6.22 -5.96 -7.15
C GLU A 133 -6.48 -7.08 -6.13
N HIS A 134 -5.87 -7.01 -4.94
CA HIS A 134 -6.00 -8.04 -3.92
C HIS A 134 -7.36 -8.01 -3.20
N LEU A 135 -7.86 -6.81 -2.89
CA LEU A 135 -9.03 -6.60 -2.03
C LEU A 135 -10.34 -6.46 -2.81
N GLY A 136 -10.27 -6.14 -4.11
CA GLY A 136 -11.43 -6.00 -5.00
C GLY A 136 -11.96 -7.32 -5.59
N GLY A 137 -11.36 -8.45 -5.21
CA GLY A 137 -11.76 -9.81 -5.62
C GLY A 137 -12.92 -10.41 -4.82
#